data_AF-B6IKY2-F1
#
_entry.id   AF-B6IKY2-F1
#
_cell.length_a   1.000
_cell.length_b   1.000
_cell.length_c   1.000
_cell.angle_alpha   90.00
_cell.angle_beta   90.00
_cell.angle_gamma   90.00
#
_symmetry.space_group_name_H-M   'P 1'
#
loop_
_entity.id
_entity.type
_entity.pdbx_description
1 polymer ?
#
loop_
_entity_poly.entity_id
_entity_poly.type
_entity_poly.pdbx_seq_one_letter_code
_entity_poly.pdbx_strand_id
1 'polypeptide(L)'
;MSAQAALLSLRSFNLFSGWPEVASMTKDEFDDYLAARGLFWKNCPCPNCHEPRRITHEISESGEPIRFKFECNKRKCKASRLFVKVGLLKDTFFEGLHCDRKKRFLFSFLYVTSSMKVEEMARNVEVDPNTCVQWGQWIRDVMAENFNNPTIQIGGVGTIVQIDETNIVKRKHNIFKQL
;
A
#
# COMPACT_ATOMS: atom_id res chain seq x y z
N MET A 1 -21.20 -1.35 -4.02
CA MET A 1 -20.36 -0.20 -3.62
C MET A 1 -19.14 -0.16 -4.53
N SER A 2 -18.70 1.02 -4.99
CA SER A 2 -17.41 1.13 -5.69
C SER A 2 -16.25 0.96 -4.70
N ALA A 3 -15.07 0.53 -5.18
CA ALA A 3 -13.89 0.40 -4.33
C ALA A 3 -13.54 1.74 -3.63
N GLN A 4 -13.79 2.87 -4.30
CA GLN A 4 -13.60 4.20 -3.73
C GLN A 4 -14.59 4.50 -2.58
N ALA A 5 -15.87 4.14 -2.73
CA ALA A 5 -16.84 4.28 -1.65
C ALA A 5 -16.51 3.36 -0.46
N ALA A 6 -16.04 2.14 -0.74
CA ALA A 6 -15.60 1.20 0.29
C ALA A 6 -14.34 1.71 1.01
N LEU A 7 -13.40 2.34 0.31
CA LEU A 7 -12.21 2.95 0.92
C LEU A 7 -12.58 4.16 1.79
N LEU A 8 -13.56 4.97 1.37
CA LEU A 8 -14.07 6.07 2.19
C LEU A 8 -14.71 5.59 3.50
N SER A 9 -15.28 4.38 3.54
CA SER A 9 -15.80 3.80 4.79
C SER A 9 -14.72 3.61 5.87
N LEU A 10 -13.44 3.55 5.49
CA LEU A 10 -12.34 3.48 6.45
C LEU A 10 -12.18 4.77 7.25
N ARG A 11 -12.72 5.91 6.79
CA ARG A 11 -12.72 7.16 7.57
C ARG A 11 -13.53 7.06 8.86
N SER A 12 -14.58 6.22 8.86
CA SER A 12 -15.39 5.92 10.05
C SER A 12 -14.88 4.70 10.83
N PHE A 13 -13.82 4.05 10.37
CA PHE A 13 -13.22 2.94 11.10
C PHE A 13 -12.63 3.42 12.42
N ASN A 14 -12.91 2.71 13.50
CA ASN A 14 -12.33 2.99 14.82
C ASN A 14 -11.91 1.67 15.49
N LEU A 15 -10.91 1.76 16.36
CA LEU A 15 -10.33 0.57 17.03
C LEU A 15 -11.33 -0.14 17.93
N PHE A 16 -12.21 0.59 18.62
CA PHE A 16 -13.08 0.01 19.64
C PHE A 16 -14.19 -0.86 19.03
N SER A 17 -14.82 -0.41 17.94
CA SER A 17 -15.92 -1.14 17.32
C SER A 17 -15.51 -1.90 16.05
N GLY A 18 -14.48 -1.44 15.32
CA GLY A 18 -14.09 -2.02 14.04
C GLY A 18 -12.99 -3.07 14.15
N TRP A 19 -12.04 -2.93 15.07
CA TRP A 19 -10.93 -3.88 15.20
C TRP A 19 -11.36 -5.27 15.67
N PRO A 20 -12.30 -5.46 16.62
CA PRO A 20 -12.71 -6.79 17.05
C PRO A 20 -13.23 -7.66 15.88
N GLU A 21 -14.00 -7.06 14.97
CA GLU A 21 -14.50 -7.74 13.77
C GLU A 21 -13.34 -8.15 12.87
N VAL A 22 -12.45 -7.22 12.52
CA VAL A 22 -11.27 -7.47 11.68
C VAL A 22 -10.33 -8.50 12.30
N ALA A 23 -10.12 -8.45 13.62
CA ALA A 23 -9.27 -9.37 14.34
C ALA A 23 -9.81 -10.81 14.26
N SER A 24 -11.14 -10.98 14.30
CA SER A 24 -11.80 -12.29 14.23
C SER A 24 -11.80 -12.95 12.86
N MET A 25 -11.62 -12.19 11.78
CA MET A 25 -11.62 -12.72 10.40
C MET A 25 -10.55 -13.81 10.21
N THR A 26 -10.82 -14.79 9.35
CA THR A 26 -9.76 -15.64 8.81
C THR A 26 -8.83 -14.85 7.87
N LYS A 27 -7.72 -15.46 7.44
CA LYS A 27 -6.81 -14.82 6.47
C LYS A 27 -7.51 -14.50 5.15
N ASP A 28 -8.33 -15.44 4.66
CA ASP A 28 -9.04 -15.30 3.38
C ASP A 28 -10.14 -14.24 3.48
N GLU A 29 -10.92 -14.23 4.57
CA GLU A 29 -11.93 -13.19 4.81
C GLU A 29 -11.30 -11.80 4.92
N PHE A 30 -10.12 -11.70 5.54
CA PHE A 30 -9.40 -10.43 5.62
C PHE A 30 -8.86 -9.98 4.25
N ASP A 31 -8.40 -10.91 3.41
CA ASP A 31 -7.98 -10.58 2.04
C ASP A 31 -9.16 -10.09 1.19
N ASP A 32 -10.34 -10.71 1.33
CA ASP A 32 -11.57 -10.25 0.69
C ASP A 32 -12.01 -8.87 1.23
N TYR A 33 -11.88 -8.63 2.54
CA TYR A 33 -12.13 -7.34 3.17
C TYR A 33 -11.25 -6.23 2.59
N LEU A 34 -9.96 -6.52 2.36
CA LEU A 34 -9.01 -5.59 1.76
C LEU A 34 -9.28 -5.39 0.26
N ALA A 35 -9.58 -6.48 -0.48
CA ALA A 35 -9.88 -6.44 -1.90
C ALA A 35 -11.14 -5.62 -2.20
N ALA A 36 -12.18 -5.76 -1.38
CA ALA A 36 -13.41 -4.97 -1.48
C ALA A 36 -13.18 -3.46 -1.35
N ARG A 37 -12.09 -3.06 -0.68
CA ARG A 37 -11.67 -1.67 -0.46
C ARG A 37 -10.59 -1.20 -1.43
N GLY A 38 -10.19 -2.05 -2.39
CA GLY A 38 -9.12 -1.74 -3.35
C GLY A 38 -7.71 -1.71 -2.76
N LEU A 39 -7.52 -2.23 -1.54
CA LEU A 39 -6.20 -2.34 -0.91
C LEU A 39 -5.46 -3.63 -1.31
N PHE A 40 -6.15 -4.53 -2.02
CA PHE A 40 -5.66 -5.82 -2.45
C PHE A 40 -6.17 -6.18 -3.84
N TRP A 41 -5.37 -6.91 -4.61
CA TRP A 41 -5.78 -7.37 -5.93
C TRP A 41 -6.74 -8.55 -5.82
N LYS A 42 -8.00 -8.35 -6.23
CA LYS A 42 -8.92 -9.48 -6.47
C LYS A 42 -8.59 -10.23 -7.78
N ASN A 43 -8.05 -9.48 -8.74
CA ASN A 43 -7.76 -9.91 -10.10
C ASN A 43 -6.55 -9.10 -10.59
N CYS A 44 -5.57 -9.77 -11.19
CA CYS A 44 -4.47 -9.13 -11.89
C CYS A 44 -4.35 -9.69 -13.33
N PRO A 45 -4.96 -9.04 -14.35
CA PRO A 45 -4.97 -9.53 -15.72
C PRO A 45 -3.57 -9.63 -16.32
N CYS A 46 -3.38 -10.56 -17.26
CA CYS A 46 -2.12 -10.69 -17.98
C CYS A 46 -1.92 -9.49 -18.94
N PRO A 47 -0.75 -8.81 -18.96
CA PRO A 47 -0.50 -7.67 -19.84
C PRO A 47 -0.43 -8.08 -21.33
N ASN A 48 -0.21 -9.37 -21.62
CA ASN A 48 -0.10 -9.86 -23.00
C ASN A 48 -1.44 -10.34 -23.59
N CYS A 49 -2.26 -11.03 -22.79
CA CYS A 49 -3.50 -11.63 -23.30
C CYS A 49 -4.77 -11.11 -22.62
N HIS A 50 -4.64 -10.21 -21.65
CA HIS A 50 -5.72 -9.58 -20.89
C HIS A 50 -6.67 -10.51 -20.13
N GLU A 51 -6.40 -11.82 -20.16
CA GLU A 51 -7.14 -12.80 -19.38
C GLU A 51 -6.68 -12.83 -17.90
N PRO A 52 -7.56 -13.26 -16.98
CA PRO A 52 -7.20 -13.43 -15.58
C PRO A 52 -6.01 -14.39 -15.40
N ARG A 53 -5.05 -13.99 -14.56
CA ARG A 53 -3.96 -14.87 -14.13
C ARG A 53 -4.45 -15.80 -13.02
N ARG A 54 -3.87 -17.00 -12.94
CA ARG A 54 -4.12 -17.95 -11.83
C ARG A 54 -3.20 -17.62 -10.66
N ILE A 55 -3.65 -17.90 -9.44
CA ILE A 55 -2.78 -17.82 -8.26
C ILE A 55 -1.98 -19.12 -8.16
N THR A 56 -0.65 -19.00 -8.10
CA THR A 56 0.31 -20.08 -7.85
C THR A 56 1.11 -19.78 -6.59
N HIS A 57 1.71 -20.79 -5.97
CA HIS A 57 2.53 -20.65 -4.76
C HIS A 57 3.76 -21.56 -4.83
N GLU A 58 4.78 -21.21 -4.04
CA GLU A 58 5.89 -22.11 -3.71
C GLU A 58 5.50 -22.93 -2.47
N ILE A 59 6.11 -24.09 -2.26
CA ILE A 59 5.90 -24.91 -1.06
C ILE A 59 7.15 -24.79 -0.19
N SER A 60 6.97 -24.52 1.11
CA SER A 60 8.06 -24.46 2.08
C SER A 60 8.62 -25.86 2.37
N GLU A 61 9.75 -25.93 3.08
CA GLU A 61 10.28 -27.19 3.60
C GLU A 61 9.30 -27.91 4.53
N SER A 62 8.43 -27.16 5.22
CA SER A 62 7.36 -27.68 6.09
C SER A 62 6.12 -28.16 5.31
N GLY A 63 6.09 -28.04 3.98
CA GLY A 63 4.93 -28.41 3.16
C GLY A 63 3.84 -27.34 3.10
N GLU A 64 4.07 -26.15 3.67
CA GLU A 64 3.11 -25.06 3.68
C GLU A 64 3.25 -24.17 2.44
N PRO A 65 2.15 -23.66 1.87
CA PRO A 65 2.21 -22.77 0.73
C PRO A 65 2.76 -21.39 1.12
N ILE A 66 3.80 -20.96 0.41
CA ILE A 66 4.50 -19.67 0.60
C ILE A 66 4.59 -18.92 -0.73
N ARG A 67 4.90 -17.61 -0.67
CA ARG A 67 5.22 -16.76 -1.84
C ARG A 67 4.20 -16.88 -3.01
N PHE A 68 2.96 -16.52 -2.72
CA PHE A 68 1.87 -16.51 -3.70
C PHE A 68 2.10 -15.49 -4.83
N LYS A 69 1.74 -15.88 -6.06
CA LYS A 69 1.94 -15.09 -7.30
C LYS A 69 0.74 -15.25 -8.23
N PHE A 70 0.41 -14.20 -8.97
CA PHE A 70 -0.44 -14.31 -10.15
C PHE A 70 0.42 -14.72 -11.35
N GLU A 71 0.05 -15.81 -12.02
CA GLU A 71 0.76 -16.36 -13.18
C GLU A 71 -0.16 -16.63 -14.38
N CYS A 72 0.27 -16.21 -15.57
CA CYS A 72 -0.32 -16.65 -16.84
C CYS A 72 0.43 -17.87 -17.39
N ASN A 73 -0.27 -19.00 -17.55
CA ASN A 73 0.33 -20.26 -18.02
C ASN A 73 0.33 -20.45 -19.54
N LYS A 74 -0.23 -19.50 -20.31
CA LYS A 74 -0.28 -19.62 -21.78
C LYS A 74 1.12 -19.50 -22.37
N ARG A 75 1.50 -20.50 -23.19
CA ARG A 75 2.83 -20.56 -23.84
C ARG A 75 3.19 -19.27 -24.59
N LYS A 76 2.25 -18.69 -25.34
CA LYS A 76 2.44 -17.41 -26.04
C LYS A 76 2.78 -16.24 -25.12
N CYS A 77 2.28 -16.25 -23.88
CA CYS A 77 2.57 -15.21 -22.89
C CYS A 77 3.91 -15.48 -22.21
N LYS A 78 4.20 -16.74 -21.86
CA LYS A 78 5.50 -17.12 -21.28
C LYS A 78 6.69 -16.84 -22.21
N ALA A 79 6.48 -16.94 -23.53
CA ALA A 79 7.50 -16.62 -24.53
C ALA A 79 7.62 -15.11 -24.82
N SER A 80 6.73 -14.27 -24.28
CA SER A 80 6.82 -12.82 -24.43
C SER A 80 7.89 -12.23 -23.52
N ARG A 81 8.36 -11.01 -23.82
CA ARG A 81 9.25 -10.23 -22.93
C ARG A 81 8.51 -9.57 -21.75
N LEU A 82 7.20 -9.78 -21.63
CA LEU A 82 6.36 -9.15 -20.61
C LEU A 82 6.37 -9.96 -19.32
N PHE A 83 6.23 -9.27 -18.18
CA PHE A 83 6.11 -9.92 -16.87
C PHE A 83 4.78 -10.67 -16.79
N VAL A 84 4.81 -11.99 -16.94
CA VAL A 84 3.60 -12.85 -16.83
C VAL A 84 3.39 -13.42 -15.44
N LYS A 85 4.36 -13.24 -14.55
CA LYS A 85 4.32 -13.56 -13.11
C LYS A 85 4.43 -12.27 -12.31
N VAL A 86 3.57 -12.10 -11.32
CA VAL A 86 3.59 -10.94 -10.42
C VAL A 86 3.22 -11.40 -9.01
N GLY A 87 3.91 -10.90 -7.98
CA GLY A 87 3.62 -11.26 -6.59
C GLY A 87 2.21 -10.83 -6.18
N LEU A 88 1.58 -11.55 -5.27
CA LEU A 88 0.20 -11.25 -4.83
C LEU A 88 0.05 -9.83 -4.26
N LEU A 89 1.09 -9.35 -3.55
CA LEU A 89 1.11 -8.04 -2.87
C LEU A 89 1.79 -6.95 -3.70
N LYS A 90 2.26 -7.27 -4.91
CA LYS A 90 3.03 -6.33 -5.72
C LYS A 90 2.18 -5.13 -6.11
N ASP A 91 2.75 -3.93 -6.04
CA ASP A 91 2.07 -2.66 -6.32
C ASP A 91 0.82 -2.45 -5.44
N THR A 92 0.86 -2.93 -4.19
CA THR A 92 -0.20 -2.69 -3.18
C THR A 92 0.40 -2.06 -1.93
N PHE A 93 -0.48 -1.57 -1.04
CA PHE A 93 -0.10 -1.14 0.31
C PHE A 93 0.63 -2.23 1.13
N PHE A 94 0.52 -3.51 0.76
CA PHE A 94 1.17 -4.60 1.48
C PHE A 94 2.43 -5.11 0.76
N GLU A 95 2.96 -4.39 -0.23
CA GLU A 95 4.19 -4.80 -0.91
C GLU A 95 5.37 -4.92 0.07
N GLY A 96 6.18 -5.98 -0.10
CA GLY A 96 7.34 -6.25 0.77
C GLY A 96 6.96 -6.72 2.18
N LEU A 97 5.70 -6.99 2.45
CA LEU A 97 5.28 -7.50 3.75
C LEU A 97 5.69 -8.98 3.92
N HIS A 98 6.47 -9.24 4.97
CA HIS A 98 6.85 -10.60 5.38
C HIS A 98 6.08 -11.10 6.62
N CYS A 99 5.25 -10.27 7.23
CA CYS A 99 4.45 -10.61 8.40
C CYS A 99 2.95 -10.65 8.09
N ASP A 100 2.14 -10.86 9.13
CA ASP A 100 0.67 -10.82 9.03
C ASP A 100 0.18 -9.44 8.51
N ARG A 101 -0.68 -9.47 7.49
CA ARG A 101 -1.33 -8.28 6.92
C ARG A 101 -2.18 -7.55 7.95
N LYS A 102 -2.80 -8.27 8.88
CA LYS A 102 -3.56 -7.66 9.98
C LYS A 102 -2.69 -6.79 10.86
N LYS A 103 -1.47 -7.24 11.18
CA LYS A 103 -0.50 -6.46 11.97
C LYS A 103 -0.14 -5.16 11.25
N ARG A 104 0.15 -5.22 9.94
CA ARG A 104 0.44 -4.02 9.14
C ARG A 104 -0.74 -3.05 9.09
N PHE A 105 -1.95 -3.58 8.94
CA PHE A 105 -3.18 -2.78 8.91
C PHE A 105 -3.49 -2.13 10.27
N LEU A 106 -3.35 -2.86 11.38
CA LEU A 106 -3.50 -2.29 12.72
C LEU A 106 -2.48 -1.19 12.97
N PHE A 107 -1.22 -1.46 12.63
CA PHE A 107 -0.15 -0.48 12.78
C PHE A 107 -0.43 0.79 11.98
N SER A 108 -0.88 0.69 10.73
CA SER A 108 -1.16 1.88 9.92
C SER A 108 -2.27 2.73 10.53
N PHE A 109 -3.29 2.10 11.11
CA PHE A 109 -4.32 2.82 11.85
C PHE A 109 -3.72 3.53 13.08
N LEU A 110 -3.05 2.79 13.97
CA LEU A 110 -2.43 3.35 15.18
C LEU A 110 -1.47 4.50 14.85
N TYR A 111 -0.65 4.34 13.82
CA TYR A 111 0.33 5.33 13.39
C TYR A 111 -0.32 6.65 12.95
N VAL A 112 -1.48 6.59 12.29
CA VAL A 112 -2.17 7.78 11.76
C VAL A 112 -3.08 8.42 12.81
N THR A 113 -3.68 7.64 13.72
CA THR A 113 -4.73 8.14 14.62
C THR A 113 -4.29 8.38 16.06
N SER A 114 -3.14 7.84 16.48
CA SER A 114 -2.71 7.91 17.87
C SER A 114 -1.48 8.80 18.06
N SER A 115 -1.32 9.34 19.26
CA SER A 115 -0.09 9.98 19.71
C SER A 115 0.83 9.00 20.46
N MET A 116 0.71 7.70 20.16
CA MET A 116 1.48 6.65 20.83
C MET A 116 2.97 6.71 20.46
N LYS A 117 3.81 6.30 21.40
CA LYS A 117 5.23 6.08 21.12
C LYS A 117 5.42 4.76 20.36
N VAL A 118 6.55 4.63 19.67
CA VAL A 118 6.87 3.45 18.85
C VAL A 118 6.85 2.17 19.67
N GLU A 119 7.35 2.21 20.91
CA GLU A 119 7.39 1.07 21.81
C GLU A 119 5.99 0.61 22.24
N GLU A 120 5.05 1.56 22.35
CA GLU A 120 3.65 1.25 22.67
C GLU A 120 2.93 0.64 21.48
N MET A 121 3.14 1.18 20.27
CA MET A 121 2.62 0.58 19.04
C MET A 121 3.18 -0.83 18.82
N ALA A 122 4.47 -1.03 19.07
CA ALA A 122 5.14 -2.34 18.97
C ALA A 122 4.50 -3.39 19.88
N ARG A 123 4.13 -3.01 21.12
CA ARG A 123 3.40 -3.88 22.04
C ARG A 123 1.99 -4.21 21.55
N ASN A 124 1.25 -3.22 21.04
CA ASN A 124 -0.12 -3.43 20.54
C ASN A 124 -0.17 -4.34 19.30
N VAL A 125 0.87 -4.29 18.45
CA VAL A 125 0.93 -5.04 17.19
C VAL A 125 1.76 -6.32 17.33
N GLU A 126 2.39 -6.54 18.48
CA GLU A 126 3.28 -7.67 18.77
C GLU A 126 4.38 -7.84 17.71
N VAL A 127 5.15 -6.77 17.50
CA VAL A 127 6.30 -6.75 16.59
C VAL A 127 7.47 -6.03 17.23
N ASP A 128 8.67 -6.23 16.69
CA ASP A 128 9.87 -5.54 17.17
C ASP A 128 9.76 -4.02 16.93
N PRO A 129 10.17 -3.17 17.89
CA PRO A 129 10.15 -1.71 17.72
C PRO A 129 10.88 -1.21 16.47
N ASN A 130 11.98 -1.84 16.05
CA ASN A 130 12.70 -1.45 14.83
C ASN A 130 11.85 -1.72 13.59
N THR A 131 11.06 -2.79 13.61
CA THR A 131 10.08 -3.09 12.55
C THR A 131 9.02 -1.98 12.48
N CYS A 132 8.52 -1.50 13.62
CA CYS A 132 7.62 -0.35 13.66
C CYS A 132 8.24 0.94 13.10
N VAL A 133 9.52 1.21 13.38
CA VAL A 133 10.22 2.37 12.80
C VAL A 133 10.25 2.29 11.27
N GLN A 134 10.60 1.11 10.73
CA GLN A 134 10.60 0.88 9.28
C GLN A 134 9.22 1.04 8.68
N TRP A 135 8.18 0.51 9.35
CA TRP A 135 6.81 0.65 8.89
C TRP A 135 6.35 2.09 8.91
N GLY A 136 6.70 2.86 9.94
CA GLY A 136 6.41 4.29 10.02
C GLY A 136 7.08 5.09 8.90
N GLN A 137 8.35 4.79 8.58
CA GLN A 137 9.03 5.40 7.43
C GLN A 137 8.30 5.08 6.13
N TRP A 138 7.96 3.81 5.90
CA TRP A 138 7.25 3.40 4.71
C TRP A 138 5.86 4.09 4.57
N ILE A 139 5.10 4.25 5.67
CA ILE A 139 3.84 5.01 5.62
C ILE A 139 4.10 6.48 5.26
N ARG A 140 5.16 7.10 5.80
CA ARG A 140 5.55 8.47 5.43
C ARG A 140 5.90 8.60 3.95
N ASP A 141 6.62 7.62 3.39
CA ASP A 141 7.00 7.62 1.98
C ASP A 141 5.76 7.52 1.08
N VAL A 142 4.82 6.63 1.41
CA VAL A 142 3.53 6.50 0.70
C VAL A 142 2.72 7.79 0.78
N MET A 143 2.64 8.42 1.97
CA MET A 143 1.95 9.69 2.13
C MET A 143 2.64 10.79 1.32
N ALA A 144 3.97 10.90 1.37
CA ALA A 144 4.74 11.91 0.65
C ALA A 144 4.57 11.77 -0.87
N GLU A 145 4.62 10.56 -1.41
CA GLU A 145 4.37 10.31 -2.83
C GLU A 145 2.96 10.76 -3.24
N ASN A 146 1.95 10.44 -2.43
CA ASN A 146 0.56 10.83 -2.71
C ASN A 146 0.33 12.35 -2.57
N PHE A 147 1.01 13.03 -1.64
CA PHE A 147 0.89 14.48 -1.47
C PHE A 147 1.70 15.27 -2.50
N ASN A 148 2.83 14.73 -2.98
CA ASN A 148 3.69 15.39 -3.96
C ASN A 148 3.28 15.11 -5.42
N ASN A 149 2.52 14.04 -5.68
CA ASN A 149 1.87 13.77 -6.96
C ASN A 149 0.34 13.82 -6.83
N PRO A 150 -0.26 14.97 -6.46
CA PRO A 150 -1.70 15.04 -6.45
C PRO A 150 -2.17 14.89 -7.91
N THR A 151 -2.98 13.87 -8.18
CA THR A 151 -3.78 13.76 -9.42
C THR A 151 -4.87 14.83 -9.40
N ILE A 152 -4.50 16.09 -9.21
CA ILE A 152 -5.38 17.23 -9.41
C ILE A 152 -5.39 17.46 -10.90
N GLN A 153 -6.54 17.22 -11.51
CA GLN A 153 -6.83 17.76 -12.82
C GLN A 153 -6.93 19.29 -12.67
N ILE A 154 -5.83 20.00 -12.91
CA ILE A 154 -5.76 21.47 -12.81
C ILE A 154 -6.48 22.12 -14.02
N GLY A 155 -6.67 21.38 -15.11
CA GLY A 155 -7.40 21.83 -16.31
C GLY A 155 -8.75 21.12 -16.51
N GLY A 156 -9.64 21.72 -17.31
CA GLY A 156 -10.87 21.06 -17.76
C GLY A 156 -10.60 19.81 -18.60
N VAL A 157 -11.64 19.01 -18.88
CA VAL A 157 -11.55 17.78 -19.68
C VAL A 157 -10.84 18.08 -21.02
N GLY A 158 -9.70 17.43 -21.26
CA GLY A 158 -8.91 17.57 -22.50
C GLY A 158 -7.73 18.54 -22.45
N THR A 159 -7.39 19.12 -21.29
CA THR A 159 -6.25 20.04 -21.16
C THR A 159 -5.13 19.42 -20.32
N ILE A 160 -3.95 19.20 -20.92
CA ILE A 160 -2.73 18.83 -20.20
C ILE A 160 -2.07 20.13 -19.73
N VAL A 161 -1.97 20.34 -18.42
CA VAL A 161 -1.28 21.48 -17.82
C VAL A 161 0.05 20.98 -17.27
N GLN A 162 1.17 21.46 -17.81
CA GLN A 162 2.50 21.21 -17.30
C GLN A 162 2.78 22.18 -16.15
N ILE A 163 3.18 21.64 -15.00
CA ILE A 163 3.65 22.44 -13.86
C ILE A 163 5.17 22.56 -14.02
N ASP A 164 5.67 23.75 -14.34
CA ASP A 164 7.11 24.02 -14.28
C ASP A 164 7.52 24.31 -12.82
N GLU A 165 8.63 23.70 -12.41
CA GLU A 165 9.20 23.85 -11.08
C GLU A 165 9.47 25.34 -10.78
N THR A 166 8.86 25.85 -9.71
CA THR A 166 9.17 27.20 -9.22
C THR A 166 10.54 27.16 -8.54
N ASN A 167 11.52 27.79 -9.18
CA ASN A 167 12.88 27.90 -8.65
C ASN A 167 12.87 28.80 -7.39
N ILE A 168 12.84 28.19 -6.21
CA ILE A 168 12.95 28.92 -4.93
C ILE A 168 14.42 29.31 -4.73
N VAL A 169 14.77 30.52 -5.15
CA VAL A 169 16.12 31.07 -4.93
C VAL A 169 16.27 31.53 -3.48
N LYS A 170 17.38 31.16 -2.82
CA LYS A 170 17.75 31.67 -1.49
C LYS A 170 17.86 33.20 -1.50
N ARG A 171 17.19 33.89 -0.58
CA ARG A 171 17.35 35.33 -0.36
C ARG A 171 18.79 35.66 0.08
N LYS A 172 19.42 36.66 -0.55
CA LYS A 172 20.67 37.29 -0.07
C LYS A 172 20.41 37.91 1.30
N HIS A 173 21.22 37.54 2.30
CA HIS A 173 21.28 38.29 3.55
C HIS A 173 22.07 39.58 3.28
N ASN A 174 21.40 40.73 3.36
CA ASN A 174 22.09 42.02 3.42
C ASN A 174 22.72 42.13 4.81
N ILE A 175 24.05 41.98 4.90
CA ILE A 175 24.81 42.36 6.08
C ILE A 175 24.75 43.89 6.15
N PHE A 176 24.06 44.42 7.15
CA PHE A 176 24.19 45.82 7.56
C PHE A 176 25.64 46.04 8.02
N LYS A 177 26.43 46.82 7.28
CA LYS A 177 27.62 47.47 7.85
C LYS A 177 27.11 48.72 8.59
N GLN A 178 27.24 48.72 9.92
CA GLN A 178 27.22 49.95 10.69
C GLN A 178 28.52 50.72 10.42
N LEU A 179 28.34 52.05 10.29
CA LEU A 179 29.29 53.18 10.19
C LEU A 179 30.78 52.86 10.30
#